data_AF-A0A135L2T0-F1
#
_entry.id   AF-A0A135L2T0-F1
#
_cell.length_a   1.000
_cell.length_b   1.000
_cell.length_c   1.000
_cell.angle_alpha   90.00
_cell.angle_beta   90.00
_cell.angle_gamma   90.00
#
_symmetry.space_group_name_H-M   'P 1'
#
loop_
_entity.id
_entity.type
_entity.pdbx_description
1 polymer ?
#
loop_
_entity_poly.entity_id
_entity_poly.type
_entity_poly.pdbx_seq_one_letter_code
_entity_poly.pdbx_strand_id
1 'polypeptide(L)'
;MSERKIGKRIKFLILLIAIGSLTIYIFYIQGVFEKISLEKQETVETKVVSNDELYQIRRNQYELSDEVMLKKTRIWLAKEIQIGASRIGFNFDFMTDHPEYDLIEISFPTTKYIDDDQVIKFFSDKGVITKVHSEEGWILTY
;
A
#
# COMPACT_ATOMS: atom_id res chain seq x y z
N MET A 1 42.77 -32.68 -7.75
CA MET A 1 42.50 -31.22 -7.91
C MET A 1 43.22 -30.50 -6.78
N SER A 2 44.19 -29.61 -7.03
CA SER A 2 45.09 -29.11 -5.96
C SER A 2 44.40 -28.12 -5.00
N GLU A 3 44.78 -28.16 -3.72
CA GLU A 3 44.27 -27.29 -2.63
C GLU A 3 44.36 -25.80 -2.99
N ARG A 4 45.41 -25.41 -3.74
CA ARG A 4 45.62 -24.04 -4.22
C ARG A 4 44.51 -23.57 -5.18
N LYS A 5 43.89 -24.48 -5.93
CA LYS A 5 42.76 -24.21 -6.83
C LYS A 5 41.45 -24.08 -6.03
N ILE A 6 41.30 -24.84 -4.95
CA ILE A 6 40.13 -24.81 -4.05
C ILE A 6 40.10 -23.49 -3.26
N GLY A 7 41.24 -23.06 -2.69
CA GLY A 7 41.32 -21.78 -1.96
C GLY A 7 41.01 -20.54 -2.82
N LYS A 8 41.40 -20.54 -4.11
CA LYS A 8 41.03 -19.46 -5.05
C LYS A 8 39.53 -19.42 -5.34
N ARG A 9 38.88 -20.59 -5.48
CA ARG A 9 37.42 -20.68 -5.69
C ARG A 9 36.62 -20.20 -4.48
N ILE A 10 37.08 -20.54 -3.27
CA ILE A 10 36.43 -20.09 -2.01
C ILE A 10 36.54 -18.56 -1.87
N LYS A 11 37.71 -17.97 -2.10
CA LYS A 11 37.87 -16.50 -2.05
C LYS A 11 36.99 -15.78 -3.08
N PHE A 12 36.85 -16.35 -4.28
CA PHE A 12 35.96 -15.81 -5.32
C PHE A 12 34.49 -15.90 -4.89
N LEU A 13 34.06 -17.01 -4.29
CA LEU A 13 32.70 -17.15 -3.74
C LEU A 13 32.41 -16.13 -2.63
N ILE A 14 33.33 -15.94 -1.70
CA ILE A 14 33.18 -14.93 -0.63
C ILE A 14 33.06 -13.53 -1.21
N LEU A 15 33.87 -13.21 -2.23
CA LEU A 15 33.79 -11.92 -2.92
C LEU A 15 32.43 -11.72 -3.59
N LEU A 16 31.88 -12.74 -4.26
CA LEU A 16 30.55 -12.66 -4.88
C LEU A 16 29.45 -12.44 -3.83
N ILE A 17 29.51 -13.13 -2.69
CA ILE A 17 28.56 -12.94 -1.60
C ILE A 17 28.67 -11.52 -1.03
N ALA A 18 29.89 -11.02 -0.80
CA ALA A 18 30.12 -9.67 -0.31
C ALA A 18 29.57 -8.60 -1.26
N ILE A 19 29.78 -8.76 -2.57
CA ILE A 19 29.23 -7.86 -3.60
C ILE A 19 27.70 -7.94 -3.61
N GLY A 20 27.13 -9.14 -3.58
CA GLY A 20 25.67 -9.33 -3.54
C GLY A 20 25.03 -8.63 -2.33
N SER A 21 25.57 -8.84 -1.13
CA SER A 21 25.11 -8.19 0.09
C SER A 21 25.24 -6.66 0.02
N LEU A 22 26.34 -6.16 -0.53
CA LEU A 22 26.55 -4.71 -0.69
C LEU A 22 25.51 -4.10 -1.64
N THR A 23 25.18 -4.78 -2.74
CA THR A 23 24.16 -4.27 -3.69
C THR A 23 22.77 -4.21 -3.05
N ILE A 24 22.36 -5.22 -2.28
CA ILE A 24 21.07 -5.22 -1.56
C ILE A 24 21.02 -4.07 -0.55
N TYR A 25 22.11 -3.84 0.16
CA TYR A 25 22.22 -2.77 1.16
C TYR A 25 22.11 -1.37 0.54
N ILE A 26 22.72 -1.16 -0.65
CA ILE A 26 22.61 0.11 -1.38
C ILE A 26 21.15 0.39 -1.76
N PHE A 27 20.42 -0.60 -2.28
CA PHE A 27 19.00 -0.42 -2.63
C PHE A 27 18.14 -0.09 -1.41
N TYR A 28 18.41 -0.72 -0.26
CA TYR A 28 17.72 -0.41 0.98
C TYR A 28 17.94 1.05 1.40
N ILE A 29 19.19 1.52 1.38
CA ILE A 29 19.53 2.91 1.73
C ILE A 29 18.85 3.90 0.78
N GLN A 30 18.88 3.63 -0.53
CA GLN A 30 18.20 4.48 -1.52
C GLN A 30 16.70 4.60 -1.23
N GLY A 31 16.02 3.50 -0.92
CA GLY A 31 14.60 3.52 -0.57
C GLY A 31 14.28 4.32 0.71
N VAL A 32 15.17 4.29 1.71
CA VAL A 32 15.03 5.10 2.93
C VAL A 32 15.20 6.59 2.63
N PHE A 33 16.22 6.97 1.84
CA PHE A 33 16.43 8.36 1.44
C PHE A 33 15.25 8.90 0.63
N GLU A 34 14.73 8.13 -0.34
CA GLU A 34 13.53 8.48 -1.09
C GLU A 34 12.35 8.72 -0.13
N LYS A 35 12.09 7.80 0.80
CA LYS A 35 10.99 7.95 1.78
C LYS A 35 11.10 9.25 2.59
N ILE A 36 12.31 9.61 3.02
CA ILE A 36 12.56 10.83 3.81
C ILE A 36 12.40 12.09 2.96
N SER A 37 12.75 12.02 1.68
CA SER A 37 12.65 13.17 0.77
C SER A 37 11.22 13.52 0.34
N LEU A 38 10.28 12.55 0.41
CA LEU A 38 8.91 12.77 -0.02
C LEU A 38 8.10 13.53 1.02
N GLU A 39 7.40 14.56 0.58
CA GLU A 39 6.43 15.26 1.42
C GLU A 39 5.19 14.36 1.61
N LYS A 40 4.89 14.03 2.87
CA LYS A 40 3.70 13.25 3.26
C LYS A 40 2.62 14.18 3.78
N GLN A 41 1.43 14.10 3.18
CA GLN A 41 0.23 14.79 3.64
C GLN A 41 -0.84 13.76 4.02
N GLU A 42 -1.42 13.92 5.21
CA GLU A 42 -2.53 13.09 5.69
C GLU A 42 -3.79 13.94 5.75
N THR A 43 -4.87 13.40 5.19
CA THR A 43 -6.17 14.08 5.09
C THR A 43 -7.27 13.06 5.35
N VAL A 44 -8.51 13.54 5.45
CA VAL A 44 -9.70 12.68 5.50
C VAL A 44 -10.60 13.05 4.33
N GLU A 45 -11.08 12.03 3.63
CA GLU A 45 -12.03 12.17 2.53
C GLU A 45 -13.30 11.39 2.86
N THR A 46 -14.43 12.07 2.90
CA THR A 46 -15.73 11.43 3.09
C THR A 46 -16.30 11.02 1.75
N LYS A 47 -16.74 9.76 1.64
CA LYS A 47 -17.40 9.22 0.45
C LYS A 47 -18.68 8.49 0.81
N VAL A 48 -19.69 8.65 -0.01
CA VAL A 48 -20.85 7.75 -0.08
C VAL A 48 -20.55 6.71 -1.13
N VAL A 49 -20.59 5.43 -0.76
CA VAL A 49 -20.19 4.32 -1.63
C VAL A 49 -21.12 3.13 -1.44
N SER A 50 -21.36 2.42 -2.55
CA SER A 50 -21.94 1.08 -2.58
C SER A 50 -20.88 -0.01 -2.37
N ASN A 51 -21.32 -1.26 -2.21
CA ASN A 51 -20.42 -2.40 -2.06
C ASN A 51 -19.53 -2.61 -3.31
N ASP A 52 -20.10 -2.42 -4.50
CA ASP A 52 -19.35 -2.50 -5.76
C ASP A 52 -18.28 -1.40 -5.86
N GLU A 53 -18.60 -0.18 -5.44
CA GLU A 53 -17.63 0.91 -5.42
C GLU A 53 -16.50 0.66 -4.40
N LEU A 54 -16.79 0.08 -3.24
CA LEU A 54 -15.75 -0.37 -2.29
C LEU A 54 -14.82 -1.40 -2.93
N TYR A 55 -15.39 -2.37 -3.64
CA TYR A 55 -14.61 -3.36 -4.38
C TYR A 55 -13.71 -2.70 -5.42
N GLN A 56 -14.23 -1.76 -6.22
CA GLN A 56 -13.44 -1.03 -7.21
C GLN A 56 -12.35 -0.18 -6.56
N ILE A 57 -12.65 0.54 -5.49
CA ILE A 57 -11.67 1.32 -4.74
C ILE A 57 -10.53 0.41 -4.26
N ARG A 58 -10.87 -0.71 -3.61
CA ARG A 58 -9.90 -1.70 -3.14
C ARG A 58 -9.03 -2.24 -4.27
N ARG A 59 -9.64 -2.61 -5.39
CA ARG A 59 -8.94 -3.12 -6.57
C ARG A 59 -7.98 -2.09 -7.15
N ASN A 60 -8.42 -0.85 -7.33
CA ASN A 60 -7.60 0.24 -7.86
C ASN A 60 -6.38 0.51 -6.97
N GLN A 61 -6.49 0.35 -5.65
CA GLN A 61 -5.33 0.46 -4.76
C GLN A 61 -4.34 -0.70 -4.93
N TYR A 62 -4.80 -1.93 -5.15
CA TYR A 62 -3.89 -3.03 -5.46
C TYR A 62 -3.17 -2.81 -6.80
N GLU A 63 -3.89 -2.35 -7.82
CA GLU A 63 -3.29 -2.03 -9.13
C GLU A 63 -2.24 -0.91 -8.98
N LEU A 64 -2.54 0.15 -8.22
CA LEU A 64 -1.57 1.20 -7.88
C LEU A 64 -0.36 0.66 -7.09
N SER A 65 -0.59 -0.23 -6.13
CA SER A 65 0.49 -0.88 -5.38
C SER A 65 1.42 -1.67 -6.32
N ASP A 66 0.85 -2.42 -7.26
CA ASP A 66 1.62 -3.22 -8.22
C ASP A 66 2.44 -2.32 -9.15
N GLU A 67 1.88 -1.23 -9.65
CA GLU A 67 2.60 -0.22 -10.43
C GLU A 67 3.77 0.39 -9.65
N VAL A 68 3.56 0.73 -8.38
CA VAL A 68 4.62 1.25 -7.49
C VAL A 68 5.66 0.17 -7.19
N MET A 69 5.28 -1.09 -7.06
CA MET A 69 6.19 -2.20 -6.75
C MET A 69 7.20 -2.46 -7.87
N LEU A 70 6.85 -2.15 -9.13
CA LEU A 70 7.78 -2.21 -10.26
C LEU A 70 8.96 -1.23 -10.07
N LYS A 71 8.75 -0.13 -9.34
CA LYS A 71 9.81 0.79 -8.93
C LYS A 71 10.50 0.23 -7.68
N LYS A 72 11.54 -0.58 -7.86
CA LYS A 72 12.25 -1.31 -6.78
C LYS A 72 12.69 -0.45 -5.58
N THR A 73 12.92 0.85 -5.76
CA THR A 73 13.25 1.78 -4.67
C THR A 73 12.06 2.14 -3.78
N ARG A 74 10.82 1.89 -4.25
CA ARG A 74 9.55 2.26 -3.61
C ARG A 74 8.74 1.07 -3.10
N ILE A 75 9.39 -0.06 -2.85
CA ILE A 75 8.74 -1.25 -2.25
C ILE A 75 8.00 -0.89 -0.95
N TRP A 76 8.54 0.04 -0.16
CA TRP A 76 7.90 0.51 1.07
C TRP A 76 6.55 1.19 0.80
N LEU A 77 6.43 1.97 -0.27
CA LEU A 77 5.20 2.70 -0.62
C LEU A 77 4.14 1.74 -1.16
N ALA A 78 4.54 0.81 -2.03
CA ALA A 78 3.67 -0.26 -2.50
C ALA A 78 3.05 -1.03 -1.31
N LYS A 79 3.86 -1.39 -0.30
CA LYS A 79 3.37 -2.05 0.92
C LYS A 79 2.36 -1.20 1.70
N GLU A 80 2.59 0.11 1.84
CA GLU A 80 1.63 1.00 2.52
C GLU A 80 0.29 1.06 1.77
N ILE A 81 0.32 1.18 0.44
CA ILE A 81 -0.88 1.17 -0.41
C ILE A 81 -1.61 -0.18 -0.29
N GLN A 82 -0.88 -1.29 -0.34
CA GLN A 82 -1.44 -2.64 -0.21
C GLN A 82 -2.11 -2.86 1.15
N ILE A 83 -1.54 -2.32 2.23
CA ILE A 83 -2.16 -2.35 3.57
C ILE A 83 -3.47 -1.58 3.54
N GLY A 84 -3.48 -0.36 2.98
CA GLY A 84 -4.70 0.43 2.80
C GLY A 84 -5.78 -0.36 2.04
N ALA A 85 -5.42 -0.96 0.90
CA ALA A 85 -6.32 -1.79 0.10
C ALA A 85 -6.91 -2.96 0.87
N SER A 86 -6.08 -3.68 1.62
CA SER A 86 -6.51 -4.80 2.46
C SER A 86 -7.54 -4.35 3.50
N ARG A 87 -7.31 -3.20 4.14
CA ARG A 87 -8.19 -2.69 5.19
C ARG A 87 -9.54 -2.19 4.66
N ILE A 88 -9.63 -1.72 3.42
CA ILE A 88 -10.94 -1.41 2.81
C ILE A 88 -11.83 -2.66 2.74
N GLY A 89 -11.24 -3.85 2.68
CA GLY A 89 -11.96 -5.12 2.75
C GLY A 89 -12.93 -5.22 3.94
N PHE A 90 -12.60 -4.63 5.09
CA PHE A 90 -13.50 -4.63 6.25
C PHE A 90 -14.85 -3.94 5.97
N ASN A 91 -14.88 -2.91 5.13
CA ASN A 91 -16.13 -2.24 4.78
C ASN A 91 -16.94 -3.03 3.76
N PHE A 92 -16.25 -3.72 2.84
CA PHE A 92 -16.88 -4.62 1.89
C PHE A 92 -17.54 -5.81 2.63
N ASP A 93 -16.81 -6.39 3.59
CA ASP A 93 -17.33 -7.47 4.44
C ASP A 93 -18.54 -6.97 5.24
N PHE A 94 -18.46 -5.75 5.82
CA PHE A 94 -19.59 -5.13 6.51
C PHE A 94 -20.84 -5.02 5.62
N MET A 95 -20.72 -4.48 4.40
CA MET A 95 -21.89 -4.38 3.50
C MET A 95 -22.38 -5.74 3.01
N THR A 96 -21.51 -6.74 2.93
CA THR A 96 -21.88 -8.11 2.57
C THR A 96 -22.67 -8.79 3.69
N ASP A 97 -22.28 -8.55 4.94
CA ASP A 97 -22.94 -9.07 6.14
C ASP A 97 -24.25 -8.33 6.45
N HIS A 98 -24.42 -7.11 5.93
CA HIS A 98 -25.60 -6.26 6.10
C HIS A 98 -26.29 -5.94 4.77
N PRO A 99 -26.96 -6.92 4.13
CA PRO A 99 -27.60 -6.74 2.81
C PRO A 99 -28.78 -5.77 2.82
N GLU A 100 -29.28 -5.37 3.99
CA GLU A 100 -30.28 -4.31 4.15
C GLU A 100 -29.73 -2.92 3.79
N TYR A 101 -28.42 -2.75 3.68
CA TYR A 101 -27.77 -1.49 3.32
C TYR A 101 -27.26 -1.50 1.88
N ASP A 102 -27.69 -0.51 1.10
CA ASP A 102 -27.27 -0.32 -0.30
C ASP A 102 -26.12 0.69 -0.45
N LEU A 103 -26.00 1.65 0.49
CA LEU A 103 -24.94 2.65 0.54
C LEU A 103 -24.41 2.84 1.95
N ILE A 104 -23.14 3.23 2.05
CA ILE A 104 -22.54 3.70 3.30
C ILE A 104 -21.76 5.00 3.07
N GLU A 105 -21.83 5.90 4.05
CA GLU A 105 -20.97 7.09 4.13
C GLU A 105 -19.76 6.73 4.99
N ILE A 106 -18.56 6.89 4.45
CA ILE A 106 -17.30 6.54 5.12
C ILE A 106 -16.36 7.73 5.07
N SER A 107 -15.77 8.05 6.21
CA SER A 107 -14.65 8.98 6.31
C SER A 107 -13.33 8.21 6.22
N PHE A 108 -12.70 8.26 5.05
CA PHE A 108 -11.44 7.56 4.76
C PHE A 108 -10.21 8.42 5.10
N PRO A 109 -9.31 7.92 5.97
CA PRO A 109 -7.96 8.43 6.06
C PRO A 109 -7.27 8.28 4.70
N THR A 110 -6.73 9.38 4.20
CA THR A 110 -6.06 9.46 2.91
C THR A 110 -4.64 9.94 3.12
N THR A 111 -3.69 9.20 2.57
CA THR A 111 -2.30 9.60 2.50
C THR A 111 -1.96 10.05 1.09
N LYS A 112 -1.24 11.16 0.99
CA LYS A 112 -0.71 11.73 -0.24
C LYS A 112 0.81 11.89 -0.10
N TYR A 113 1.54 11.38 -1.09
CA TYR A 113 2.96 11.65 -1.28
C TYR A 113 3.14 12.55 -2.50
N ILE A 114 3.94 13.62 -2.34
CA ILE A 114 4.33 14.52 -3.43
C ILE A 114 5.79 14.22 -3.79
N ASP A 115 6.02 13.89 -5.05
CA ASP A 115 7.30 13.51 -5.63
C ASP A 115 7.55 14.32 -6.90
N ASP A 116 8.14 15.51 -6.75
CA ASP A 116 8.33 16.53 -7.81
C ASP A 116 7.05 16.85 -8.61
N ASP A 117 6.71 16.02 -9.61
CA ASP A 117 5.55 16.14 -10.48
C ASP A 117 4.50 15.03 -10.31
N GLN A 118 4.78 13.97 -9.52
CA GLN A 118 3.87 12.85 -9.30
C GLN A 118 3.20 12.95 -7.93
N VAL A 119 1.87 12.97 -7.92
CA VAL A 119 1.07 12.85 -6.71
C VAL A 119 0.57 11.42 -6.58
N ILE A 120 0.97 10.73 -5.51
CA ILE A 120 0.45 9.40 -5.17
C ILE A 120 -0.50 9.56 -4.00
N LYS A 121 -1.80 9.41 -4.25
CA LYS A 121 -2.86 9.53 -3.25
C LYS A 121 -3.58 8.18 -3.09
N PHE A 122 -3.75 7.73 -1.86
CA PHE A 122 -4.42 6.47 -1.55
C PHE A 122 -5.09 6.54 -0.16
N PHE A 123 -6.10 5.71 0.07
CA PHE A 123 -6.72 5.50 1.37
C PHE A 123 -5.84 4.60 2.22
N SER A 124 -5.38 5.14 3.35
CA SER A 124 -4.37 4.50 4.20
C SER A 124 -4.95 3.59 5.28
N ASP A 125 -6.28 3.61 5.47
CA ASP A 125 -6.98 2.77 6.44
C ASP A 125 -8.39 2.39 5.98
N LYS A 126 -9.07 1.54 6.76
CA LYS A 126 -10.48 1.17 6.54
C LYS A 126 -11.43 2.36 6.62
N GLY A 127 -11.07 3.43 7.33
CA GLY A 127 -11.97 4.55 7.60
C GLY A 127 -13.06 4.23 8.62
N VAL A 128 -13.92 5.22 8.83
CA VAL A 128 -15.02 5.13 9.80
C VAL A 128 -16.33 5.31 9.04
N ILE A 129 -17.21 4.31 9.10
CA ILE A 129 -18.58 4.40 8.60
C ILE A 129 -19.30 5.40 9.51
N THR A 130 -19.80 6.49 8.94
CA THR A 130 -20.54 7.55 9.64
C THR A 130 -22.05 7.45 9.44
N LYS A 131 -22.48 6.84 8.32
CA LYS A 131 -23.89 6.56 8.03
C LYS A 131 -24.03 5.30 7.19
N VAL A 132 -25.17 4.67 7.30
CA VAL A 132 -25.64 3.62 6.40
C VAL A 132 -26.98 4.04 5.80
N HIS A 133 -27.27 3.63 4.57
CA HIS A 133 -28.54 3.87 3.90
C HIS A 133 -29.28 2.55 3.76
N SER A 134 -30.59 2.56 4.00
CA SER A 134 -31.50 1.45 3.76
C SER A 134 -32.74 1.93 2.99
N GLU A 135 -33.71 1.04 2.78
CA GLU A 135 -35.02 1.42 2.22
C GLU A 135 -35.73 2.52 3.05
N GLU A 136 -35.44 2.62 4.35
CA GLU A 136 -36.01 3.63 5.25
C GLU A 136 -35.21 4.96 5.23
N GLY A 137 -34.11 5.03 4.48
CA GLY A 137 -33.25 6.20 4.33
C GLY A 137 -31.95 6.11 5.14
N TRP A 138 -31.39 7.27 5.49
CA TRP A 138 -30.09 7.36 6.17
C TRP A 138 -30.19 7.14 7.68
N ILE A 139 -29.34 6.24 8.19
CA ILE A 139 -29.19 5.91 9.60
C ILE A 139 -27.78 6.34 10.03
N LEU A 140 -27.69 7.12 11.12
CA LEU A 140 -26.41 7.51 11.72
C LEU A 140 -25.80 6.31 12.46
N THR A 141 -24.50 6.07 12.23
CA THR A 141 -23.73 5.11 13.00
C THR A 141 -22.91 5.83 14.07
N TYR A 142 -22.96 5.33 15.32
CA TYR A 142 -22.26 5.91 16.48
C TYR A 142 -20.93 5.22 16.74
#